data_AF-A0A7W1AH13-F1
#
_entry.id   AF-A0A7W1AH13-F1
#
_cell.length_a   1.000
_cell.length_b   1.000
_cell.length_c   1.000
_cell.angle_alpha   90.00
_cell.angle_beta   90.00
_cell.angle_gamma   90.00
#
_symmetry.space_group_name_H-M   'P 1'
#
loop_
_entity.id
_entity.type
_entity.pdbx_description
1 polymer ?
#
loop_
_entity_poly.entity_id
_entity_poly.type
_entity_poly.pdbx_seq_one_letter_code
_entity_poly.pdbx_strand_id
1 'polypeptide(L)'
;MRLVSLLIVAALVQPARADDFDPRDYDKIAHMSVSYGITLTIAVVARRYEMKRWQSVLLGAATALVLGTGKELIHDETYSWGDQAANTIGAATAAGVVFTFRL
;
A
#
# COMPACT_ATOMS: atom_id res chain seq x y z
N MET A 1 8.17 -4.23 -15.01
CA MET A 1 6.70 -4.23 -15.23
C MET A 1 6.06 -5.53 -14.75
N ARG A 2 6.58 -6.73 -15.08
CA ARG A 2 6.01 -8.02 -14.64
C ARG A 2 5.75 -8.12 -13.12
N LEU A 3 6.69 -7.68 -12.28
CA LEU A 3 6.52 -7.71 -10.82
C LEU A 3 5.36 -6.84 -10.32
N VAL A 4 5.25 -5.61 -10.81
CA VAL A 4 4.18 -4.68 -10.40
C VAL A 4 2.81 -5.23 -10.77
N SER A 5 2.66 -5.77 -11.98
CA SER A 5 1.42 -6.41 -12.41
C SER A 5 1.06 -7.62 -11.54
N LEU A 6 2.06 -8.43 -11.16
CA LEU A 6 1.86 -9.61 -10.31
C LEU A 6 1.43 -9.23 -8.90
N LEU A 7 2.00 -8.14 -8.36
CA LEU A 7 1.61 -7.60 -7.05
C LEU A 7 0.19 -7.03 -7.07
N ILE A 8 -0.18 -6.27 -8.11
CA ILE A 8 -1.55 -5.74 -8.26
C ILE A 8 -2.58 -6.87 -8.34
N VAL A 9 -2.29 -7.92 -9.12
CA VAL A 9 -3.18 -9.09 -9.20
C VAL A 9 -3.32 -9.77 -7.85
N ALA A 10 -2.23 -9.93 -7.09
CA ALA A 10 -2.29 -10.51 -5.75
C ALA A 10 -3.18 -9.71 -4.78
N ALA A 11 -3.19 -8.38 -4.88
CA ALA A 11 -4.06 -7.53 -4.07
C ALA A 11 -5.55 -7.63 -4.45
N LEU A 12 -5.87 -7.96 -5.72
CA LEU A 12 -7.24 -7.97 -6.27
C LEU A 12 -7.97 -9.32 -6.17
N VAL A 13 -7.27 -10.42 -5.89
CA VAL A 13 -7.87 -11.78 -5.82
C VAL A 13 -8.77 -11.95 -4.57
N GLN A 14 -8.54 -11.11 -3.56
CA GLN A 14 -9.27 -10.92 -2.31
C GLN A 14 -10.54 -10.04 -2.36
N PRO A 15 -11.81 -10.50 -2.41
CA PRO A 15 -12.92 -9.60 -2.07
C PRO A 15 -13.05 -9.43 -0.55
N ALA A 16 -12.84 -8.21 -0.03
CA ALA A 16 -13.08 -7.89 1.39
C ALA A 16 -14.57 -7.78 1.72
N ARG A 17 -14.89 -7.96 3.00
CA ARG A 17 -16.20 -7.67 3.58
C ARG A 17 -16.33 -6.18 3.85
N ALA A 18 -17.53 -5.64 3.64
CA ALA A 18 -17.83 -4.24 3.93
C ALA A 18 -17.97 -4.03 5.44
N ASP A 19 -17.08 -3.22 6.00
CA ASP A 19 -17.08 -2.73 7.37
C ASP A 19 -16.87 -1.20 7.38
N ASP A 20 -17.26 -0.55 8.47
CA ASP A 20 -17.20 0.91 8.58
C ASP A 20 -15.75 1.38 8.81
N PHE A 21 -15.23 2.18 7.87
CA PHE A 21 -13.92 2.82 8.03
C PHE A 21 -14.00 3.94 9.08
N ASP A 22 -13.32 3.76 10.23
CA ASP A 22 -13.12 4.82 11.22
C ASP A 22 -11.65 5.31 11.22
N PRO A 23 -11.38 6.57 10.84
CA PRO A 23 -10.02 7.12 10.87
C PRO A 23 -9.45 7.32 12.28
N ARG A 24 -10.25 7.15 13.34
CA ARG A 24 -9.81 7.19 14.74
C ARG A 24 -9.44 5.83 15.30
N ASP A 25 -9.73 4.76 14.57
CA ASP A 25 -9.32 3.41 14.95
C ASP A 25 -7.80 3.26 14.83
N TYR A 26 -7.15 2.86 15.93
CA TYR A 26 -5.71 2.65 16.00
C TYR A 26 -5.22 1.61 14.99
N ASP A 27 -6.05 0.62 14.67
CA ASP A 27 -5.75 -0.39 13.68
C ASP A 27 -5.68 0.22 12.27
N LYS A 28 -6.68 1.03 11.90
CA LYS A 28 -6.70 1.77 10.63
C LYS A 28 -5.54 2.77 10.52
N ILE A 29 -5.18 3.41 11.63
CA ILE A 29 -3.99 4.28 11.70
C ILE A 29 -2.70 3.47 11.47
N ALA A 30 -2.59 2.27 12.02
CA ALA A 30 -1.45 1.39 11.78
C ALA A 30 -1.36 0.99 10.30
N HIS A 31 -2.47 0.59 9.69
CA HIS A 31 -2.56 0.27 8.25
C HIS A 31 -2.11 1.43 7.35
N MET A 32 -2.63 2.64 7.62
CA MET A 32 -2.20 3.86 6.91
C MET A 32 -0.70 4.13 7.08
N SER A 33 -0.19 4.06 8.31
CA SER A 33 1.19 4.42 8.64
C SER A 33 2.20 3.43 8.04
N VAL A 34 1.91 2.13 8.15
CA VAL A 34 2.76 1.06 7.60
C VAL A 34 2.78 1.13 6.07
N SER A 35 1.61 1.29 5.44
CA SER A 35 1.54 1.39 3.98
C SER A 35 2.22 2.65 3.45
N TYR A 36 2.13 3.77 4.16
CA TYR A 36 2.90 4.99 3.86
C TYR A 36 4.40 4.72 3.93
N GLY A 37 4.88 4.15 5.02
CA GLY A 37 6.31 3.88 5.26
C GLY A 37 6.92 2.93 4.22
N ILE A 38 6.22 1.83 3.91
CA ILE A 38 6.64 0.86 2.90
C ILE A 38 6.70 1.52 1.53
N THR A 39 5.64 2.23 1.13
CA THR A 39 5.57 2.89 -0.17
C THR A 39 6.69 3.89 -0.36
N LEU A 40 6.91 4.76 0.63
CA LEU A 40 7.94 5.79 0.57
C LEU A 40 9.34 5.16 0.54
N THR A 41 9.62 4.19 1.41
CA THR A 41 10.93 3.54 1.50
C THR A 41 11.30 2.86 0.18
N ILE A 42 10.38 2.07 -0.37
CA ILE A 42 10.62 1.38 -1.65
C ILE A 42 10.75 2.37 -2.79
N ALA A 43 9.93 3.42 -2.83
CA ALA A 43 10.04 4.43 -3.86
C ALA A 43 11.42 5.12 -3.82
N VAL A 44 11.91 5.50 -2.64
CA VAL A 44 13.23 6.11 -2.46
C VAL A 44 14.36 5.15 -2.86
N VAL A 45 14.27 3.87 -2.47
CA VAL A 45 15.29 2.87 -2.82
C VAL A 45 15.29 2.61 -4.33
N ALA A 46 14.13 2.38 -4.94
CA ALA A 46 13.98 2.14 -6.37
C ALA A 46 14.53 3.29 -7.24
N ARG A 47 14.42 4.53 -6.75
CA ARG A 47 14.98 5.72 -7.41
C ARG A 47 16.50 5.71 -7.47
N ARG A 48 17.18 5.03 -6.54
CA ARG A 48 18.64 4.81 -6.58
C ARG A 48 19.06 3.85 -7.69
N TYR A 49 18.13 3.08 -8.24
CA TYR A 49 18.32 2.16 -9.37
C TYR A 49 17.75 2.73 -10.68
N GLU A 50 17.78 4.06 -10.84
CA GLU A 50 17.39 4.77 -12.07
C GLU A 50 15.93 4.57 -12.52
N MET A 51 15.06 4.04 -11.65
CA MET A 51 13.64 3.91 -11.98
C MET A 51 12.99 5.29 -12.12
N LYS A 52 12.08 5.43 -13.09
CA LYS A 52 11.27 6.65 -13.23
C LYS A 52 10.41 6.83 -11.99
N ARG A 53 10.16 8.07 -11.60
CA ARG A 53 9.41 8.41 -10.37
C ARG A 53 8.05 7.70 -10.27
N TRP A 54 7.29 7.66 -11.36
CA TRP A 54 6.01 6.95 -11.35
C TRP A 54 6.18 5.44 -11.17
N GLN A 55 7.25 4.84 -11.69
CA GLN A 55 7.53 3.42 -11.56
C GLN A 55 7.94 3.05 -10.13
N SER A 56 8.74 3.89 -9.48
CA SER A 56 9.16 3.69 -8.10
C SER A 56 7.98 3.82 -7.13
N VAL A 57 7.09 4.79 -7.36
CA VAL A 57 5.85 4.94 -6.60
C VAL A 57 4.92 3.74 -6.78
N LEU A 58 4.69 3.31 -8.03
CA LEU A 58 3.84 2.14 -8.30
C LEU A 58 4.41 0.87 -7.67
N LEU A 59 5.74 0.70 -7.70
CA LEU A 59 6.39 -0.42 -7.03
C LEU A 59 6.16 -0.37 -5.52
N GLY A 60 6.40 0.78 -4.88
CA GLY A 60 6.18 0.94 -3.44
C GLY A 60 4.73 0.71 -3.03
N ALA A 61 3.77 1.31 -3.76
CA ALA A 61 2.35 1.15 -3.48
C ALA A 61 1.90 -0.30 -3.69
N ALA A 62 2.34 -0.95 -4.77
CA ALA A 62 2.03 -2.36 -5.02
C ALA A 62 2.60 -3.27 -3.92
N THR A 63 3.81 -3.01 -3.44
CA THR A 63 4.37 -3.78 -2.32
C THR A 63 3.61 -3.53 -1.02
N ALA A 64 3.25 -2.28 -0.70
CA ALA A 64 2.45 -1.97 0.48
C ALA A 64 1.09 -2.67 0.45
N LEU A 65 0.38 -2.61 -0.68
CA LEU A 65 -0.92 -3.27 -0.84
C LEU A 65 -0.82 -4.79 -0.76
N VAL A 66 0.20 -5.42 -1.35
CA VAL A 66 0.37 -6.88 -1.25
C VAL A 66 0.71 -7.32 0.16
N LEU A 67 1.55 -6.58 0.88
CA LEU A 67 1.88 -6.90 2.27
C LEU A 67 0.69 -6.66 3.19
N GLY A 68 -0.05 -5.57 2.97
CA GLY A 68 -1.28 -5.24 3.70
C GLY A 68 -2.34 -6.30 3.48
N THR A 69 -2.68 -6.63 2.23
CA THR A 69 -3.58 -7.73 1.90
C THR A 69 -3.05 -9.05 2.46
N GLY A 70 -1.77 -9.35 2.27
CA GLY A 70 -1.15 -10.58 2.78
C GLY A 70 -1.28 -10.76 4.30
N LYS A 71 -1.11 -9.69 5.09
CA LYS A 71 -1.33 -9.73 6.55
C LYS A 71 -2.77 -10.17 6.85
N GLU A 72 -3.75 -9.55 6.20
CA GLU A 72 -5.16 -9.86 6.43
C GLU A 72 -5.48 -11.32 6.08
N LEU A 73 -4.91 -11.83 4.99
CA LEU A 73 -5.15 -13.20 4.53
C LEU A 73 -4.59 -14.28 5.46
N ILE A 74 -3.57 -13.95 6.24
CA ILE A 74 -2.84 -14.93 7.06
C ILE A 74 -3.22 -14.81 8.53
N HIS A 75 -3.60 -13.61 9.01
CA HIS A 75 -3.77 -13.35 10.44
C HIS A 75 -5.18 -12.97 10.85
N ASP A 76 -6.03 -12.52 9.94
CA ASP A 76 -7.38 -12.09 10.29
C ASP A 76 -8.42 -13.11 9.84
N GLU A 77 -9.37 -13.41 10.74
CA GLU A 77 -10.49 -14.29 10.41
C GLU A 77 -11.44 -13.67 9.36
N THR A 78 -11.40 -12.34 9.21
CA THR A 78 -12.21 -11.60 8.25
C THR A 78 -11.45 -10.47 7.59
N TYR A 79 -11.33 -10.54 6.26
CA TYR A 79 -10.74 -9.47 5.44
C TYR A 79 -11.64 -8.23 5.39
N SER A 80 -11.15 -7.08 5.87
CA SER A 80 -11.87 -5.80 6.00
C SER A 80 -11.66 -4.86 4.80
N TRP A 81 -12.72 -4.16 4.38
CA TRP A 81 -12.65 -3.07 3.40
C TRP A 81 -12.05 -1.82 4.00
N GLY A 82 -12.32 -1.55 5.28
CA GLY A 82 -11.71 -0.47 6.04
C GLY A 82 -10.19 -0.58 6.07
N ASP A 83 -9.63 -1.77 6.25
CA ASP A 83 -8.18 -2.00 6.25
C ASP A 83 -7.54 -1.84 4.88
N GLN A 84 -8.22 -2.31 3.84
CA GLN A 84 -7.79 -2.02 2.47
C GLN A 84 -7.81 -0.53 2.14
N ALA A 85 -8.86 0.19 2.57
CA ALA A 85 -8.96 1.62 2.37
C ALA A 85 -7.85 2.36 3.13
N ALA A 86 -7.58 1.98 4.38
CA ALA A 86 -6.49 2.49 5.19
C ALA A 86 -5.12 2.30 4.49
N ASN A 87 -4.82 1.08 4.04
CA ASN A 87 -3.58 0.79 3.30
C ASN A 87 -3.46 1.65 2.03
N THR A 88 -4.55 1.80 1.30
CA THR A 88 -4.61 2.60 0.06
C THR A 88 -4.37 4.08 0.33
N ILE A 89 -4.98 4.64 1.39
CA ILE A 89 -4.78 6.04 1.80
C ILE A 89 -3.31 6.28 2.18
N GLY A 90 -2.71 5.37 2.95
CA GLY A 90 -1.28 5.44 3.31
C GLY A 90 -0.37 5.46 2.09
N ALA A 91 -0.56 4.51 1.17
CA ALA A 91 0.21 4.42 -0.07
C ALA A 91 0.03 5.65 -0.98
N ALA A 92 -1.20 6.15 -1.13
CA ALA A 92 -1.50 7.34 -1.92
C ALA A 92 -0.87 8.62 -1.32
N THR A 93 -0.88 8.74 0.01
CA THR A 93 -0.25 9.87 0.72
C THR A 93 1.27 9.86 0.50
N ALA A 94 1.91 8.69 0.60
CA ALA A 94 3.33 8.53 0.30
C ALA A 94 3.66 8.86 -1.17
N ALA A 95 2.81 8.44 -2.11
CA ALA A 95 2.94 8.82 -3.52
C ALA A 95 2.94 10.35 -3.69
N GLY A 96 2.01 11.05 -3.04
CA GLY A 96 1.94 12.51 -3.05
C GLY A 96 3.22 13.17 -2.55
N VAL A 97 3.82 12.65 -1.48
CA VAL A 97 5.12 13.12 -0.96
C VAL A 97 6.25 12.92 -1.98
N VAL A 98 6.33 11.74 -2.59
CA VAL A 98 7.35 11.47 -3.62
C VAL A 98 7.24 12.42 -4.81
N PHE A 99 6.02 12.70 -5.29
CA PHE A 99 5.82 13.63 -6.39
C PHE A 99 6.10 15.09 -6.00
N THR A 100 5.65 15.52 -4.83
CA THR A 100 5.80 16.91 -4.34
C THR A 100 7.26 17.26 -4.10
N PHE A 101 7.98 16.41 -3.37
CA PHE A 101 9.37 16.66 -2.99
C PHE A 101 10.39 16.16 -4.01
N ARG A 102 9.91 15.64 -5.15
CA ARG A 102 10.74 15.12 -6.25
C ARG A 102 11.72 14.02 -5.82
N LEU A 103 11.36 13.27 -4.78
CA LEU A 103 12.08 12.09 -4.31
C LEU A 103 12.27 11.09 -5.47
#